data_AF-A0A3D4BLA1-F1
#
_entry.id   AF-A0A3D4BLA1-F1
#
_cell.length_a   1.000
_cell.length_b   1.000
_cell.length_c   1.000
_cell.angle_alpha   90.00
_cell.angle_beta   90.00
_cell.angle_gamma   90.00
#
_symmetry.space_group_name_H-M   'P 1'
#
loop_
_entity.id
_entity.type
_entity.pdbx_description
1 polymer ?
#
loop_
_entity_poly.entity_id
_entity_poly.type
_entity_poly.pdbx_seq_one_letter_code
_entity_poly.pdbx_strand_id
1 'polypeptide(L)' 'MIEKIRLDNILFLDIETVPLEENFNSLDDEMKHLWELKTQYQRKDDYTAEEFYDRAGIWAEFGKIICISVGYF' A
#
# COMPACT_ATOMS: atom_id res chain seq x y z
N MET A 1 -6.88 -10.60 25.27
CA MET A 1 -6.72 -9.14 25.34
C MET A 1 -7.98 -8.44 24.82
N ILE A 2 -8.48 -8.82 23.64
CA ILE A 2 -9.68 -8.23 23.02
C ILE A 2 -10.98 -8.48 23.81
N GLU A 3 -11.11 -9.64 24.47
CA GLU A 3 -12.28 -10.02 25.28
C GLU A 3 -12.51 -9.14 26.53
N LYS A 4 -11.51 -8.33 26.93
CA LYS A 4 -11.60 -7.42 28.08
C LYS A 4 -11.95 -5.98 27.68
N ILE A 5 -12.03 -5.69 26.38
CA ILE A 5 -12.34 -4.36 25.85
C ILE A 5 -13.82 -4.37 25.45
N ARG A 6 -14.59 -3.37 25.91
CA ARG A 6 -15.98 -3.26 25.47
C ARG A 6 -16.03 -2.91 23.98
N LEU A 7 -16.94 -3.53 23.23
CA LEU A 7 -17.02 -3.37 21.77
C LEU A 7 -17.32 -1.92 21.33
N ASP A 8 -18.11 -1.18 22.13
CA ASP A 8 -18.39 0.25 21.94
C ASP A 8 -17.13 1.15 22.03
N ASN A 9 -16.04 0.62 22.57
CA ASN A 9 -14.74 1.30 22.64
C ASN A 9 -13.76 0.84 21.53
N ILE A 10 -14.20 0.04 20.56
CA ILE A 10 -13.38 -0.44 19.45
C ILE A 10 -13.91 0.13 18.13
N LEU A 11 -13.04 0.81 17.39
CA LEU A 11 -13.29 1.21 16.01
C LEU A 11 -12.61 0.22 15.07
N PHE A 12 -13.39 -0.42 14.21
CA PHE A 12 -12.85 -1.29 13.16
C PHE A 12 -12.66 -0.47 11.89
N LEU A 13 -11.43 -0.43 11.40
CA LEU A 13 -11.08 0.19 10.13
C LEU A 13 -10.53 -0.88 9.21
N ASP A 14 -11.09 -0.93 8.02
CA ASP A 14 -10.58 -1.75 6.92
C ASP A 14 -10.37 -0.84 5.71
N ILE A 15 -9.17 -0.89 5.16
CA ILE A 15 -8.65 0.10 4.19
C ILE A 15 -8.18 -0.66 2.96
N GLU A 16 -8.79 -0.33 1.82
CA GLU A 16 -8.41 -0.86 0.53
C GLU A 16 -7.64 0.19 -0.26
N THR A 17 -6.53 -0.23 -0.84
CA THR A 17 -5.62 0.61 -1.61
C THR A 17 -5.38 0.04 -3.00
N VAL A 18 -5.07 0.93 -3.93
CA VAL A 18 -4.58 0.59 -5.27
C VAL A 18 -3.32 1.38 -5.56
N PRO A 19 -2.50 1.02 -6.56
CA PRO A 19 -1.37 1.83 -6.98
C PRO A 19 -1.73 3.30 -7.24
N LEU A 20 -0.82 4.21 -6.91
CA LEU A 20 -0.96 5.65 -7.15
C LEU A 20 -1.24 5.92 -8.63
N GLU A 21 -0.41 5.34 -9.49
CA GLU A 21 -0.57 5.31 -10.94
C GLU A 21 -0.81 3.88 -11.43
N GLU A 22 -1.49 3.72 -12.57
CA GLU A 22 -1.78 2.37 -13.12
C GLU A 22 -0.51 1.63 -13.55
N ASN A 23 0.46 2.36 -14.09
CA ASN A 23 1.69 1.80 -14.65
C ASN A 23 2.91 2.51 -14.07
N PHE A 24 4.02 1.78 -13.88
CA PHE A 24 5.29 2.34 -13.41
C PHE A 24 5.74 3.55 -14.24
N ASN A 25 5.55 3.50 -15.56
CA ASN A 25 5.96 4.56 -16.47
C ASN A 25 5.17 5.87 -16.31
N SER A 26 3.99 5.80 -15.71
CA SER A 26 3.16 6.98 -15.41
C SER A 26 3.62 7.73 -14.15
N LEU A 27 4.46 7.12 -13.31
CA LEU A 27 5.08 7.82 -12.20
C LEU A 27 6.02 8.92 -12.68
N ASP A 28 6.12 10.01 -11.90
CA ASP A 28 7.19 10.99 -12.07
C ASP A 28 8.56 10.39 -11.71
N ASP A 29 9.63 11.09 -12.10
CA ASP A 29 11.00 10.60 -11.95
C ASP A 29 11.40 10.42 -10.47
N GLU A 30 10.87 11.25 -9.57
CA GLU A 30 11.12 11.15 -8.13
C GLU A 30 10.49 9.87 -7.57
N MET A 31 9.23 9.61 -7.89
CA MET A 31 8.50 8.43 -7.45
C MET A 31 9.07 7.13 -8.04
N LYS A 32 9.55 7.14 -9.29
CA LYS A 32 10.28 6.00 -9.86
C LYS A 32 11.54 5.69 -9.07
N HIS A 33 12.34 6.71 -8.75
CA HIS A 33 13.56 6.55 -7.97
C HIS A 33 13.28 6.02 -6.55
N LEU A 34 12.26 6.59 -5.88
CA LEU A 34 11.85 6.16 -4.56
C LEU A 34 11.33 4.71 -4.58
N TRP A 35 10.55 4.33 -5.59
CA TRP A 35 10.05 2.96 -5.75
C TRP A 35 11.20 1.97 -5.91
N GLU A 36 12.16 2.28 -6.77
CA GLU A 36 13.32 1.43 -7.03
C GLU A 36 14.14 1.17 -5.75
N LEU A 37 14.38 2.23 -4.97
CA LEU A 37 15.13 2.17 -3.71
C LEU A 37 14.34 1.41 -2.64
N LYS A 38 13.05 1.71 -2.49
CA LYS A 38 12.19 1.09 -1.47
C LYS A 38 12.03 -0.40 -1.69
N THR A 39 11.90 -0.83 -2.95
CA THR A 39 11.59 -2.23 -3.28
C THR A 39 12.80 -3.11 -3.49
N GLN A 40 14.01 -2.53 -3.56
CA GLN A 40 15.28 -3.23 -3.82
C GLN A 40 15.45 -4.51 -2.99
N TYR A 41 15.14 -4.46 -1.70
CA TYR A 41 15.29 -5.61 -0.81
C TYR A 41 14.29 -6.74 -1.07
N GLN A 42 13.12 -6.44 -1.65
CA GLN A 42 12.09 -7.45 -1.97
C GLN A 42 12.27 -8.03 -3.37
N ARG A 43 12.59 -7.18 -4.35
CA ARG A 43 12.74 -7.59 -5.75
C ARG A 43 14.03 -8.39 -6.00
N LYS A 44 15.03 -8.24 -5.13
CA LYS A 44 16.39 -8.79 -5.33
C LYS A 44 16.91 -8.38 -6.72
N ASP A 45 17.65 -9.26 -7.40
CA ASP A 45 18.08 -9.08 -8.79
C ASP A 45 17.21 -9.90 -9.77
N ASP A 46 16.08 -10.44 -9.30
CA ASP A 46 15.19 -11.32 -10.09
C ASP A 46 14.16 -10.53 -10.90
N TYR A 47 13.82 -9.31 -10.46
CA TYR A 47 12.81 -8.44 -11.10
C TYR A 47 13.32 -7.01 -11.21
N THR A 48 12.99 -6.36 -12.32
CA THR A 48 13.13 -4.92 -12.46
C THR A 48 12.11 -4.17 -11.58
N ALA A 49 12.36 -2.90 -11.33
CA ALA A 49 11.43 -2.05 -10.56
C ALA A 49 10.05 -1.94 -11.24
N GLU A 50 10.02 -1.93 -12.58
CA GLU A 50 8.80 -1.91 -13.39
C GLU A 50 8.01 -3.22 -13.27
N GLU A 51 8.67 -4.37 -13.42
CA GLU A 51 8.01 -5.70 -13.28
C GLU A 51 7.47 -5.94 -11.87
N PHE A 52 8.05 -5.30 -10.86
CA PHE A 52 7.59 -5.43 -9.48
C PHE A 52 6.42 -4.47 -9.15
N TYR A 53 6.08 -3.54 -10.04
CA TYR A 53 5.16 -2.43 -9.77
C TYR A 53 3.70 -2.85 -9.52
N ASP A 54 3.28 -4.04 -9.97
CA ASP A 54 1.94 -4.59 -9.67
C ASP A 54 1.61 -4.63 -8.16
N ARG A 55 2.64 -4.58 -7.32
CA ARG A 55 2.54 -4.57 -5.85
C ARG A 55 2.51 -3.17 -5.23
N ALA A 56 2.50 -2.10 -6.02
CA ALA A 56 2.59 -0.71 -5.54
C ALA A 56 1.49 -0.35 -4.54
N GLY A 57 0.27 -0.89 -4.72
CA GLY A 57 -0.85 -0.64 -3.82
C GLY A 57 -0.62 -1.13 -2.38
N ILE A 58 0.33 -2.04 -2.13
CA ILE A 58 0.66 -2.54 -0.78
C ILE A 58 1.39 -1.46 0.04
N TRP A 59 2.09 -0.56 -0.64
CA TRP A 59 2.92 0.45 0.02
C TRP A 59 2.16 1.75 0.18
N ALA A 60 2.11 2.27 1.40
CA ALA A 60 1.38 3.49 1.71
C ALA A 60 1.87 4.70 0.89
N GLU A 61 3.17 4.76 0.57
CA GLU A 61 3.75 5.84 -0.21
C GLU A 61 3.43 5.77 -1.72
N PHE A 62 3.08 4.57 -2.21
CA PHE A 62 2.84 4.30 -3.64
C PHE A 62 1.41 3.85 -3.92
N GLY A 63 0.54 3.97 -2.92
CA GLY A 63 -0.86 3.60 -3.00
C GLY A 63 -1.78 4.80 -2.79
N LYS A 64 -2.97 4.71 -3.37
CA LYS A 64 -4.10 5.59 -3.07
C LYS A 64 -5.20 4.78 -2.39
N ILE A 65 -5.79 5.34 -1.35
CA ILE A 65 -6.92 4.74 -0.65
C ILE A 65 -8.15 4.90 -1.52
N ILE A 66 -8.85 3.79 -1.79
CA ILE A 66 -10.09 3.79 -2.58
C ILE A 66 -11.31 3.48 -1.72
N CYS A 67 -11.12 2.82 -0.58
CA CYS A 67 -12.19 2.51 0.34
C CYS A 67 -11.66 2.56 1.77
N ILE A 68 -12.46 3.16 2.65
CA ILE A 68 -12.31 3.03 4.10
C ILE A 68 -13.67 2.57 4.60
N SER A 69 -13.73 1.33 5.08
CA SER A 69 -14.92 0.80 5.73
C SER A 69 -14.77 0.93 7.25
N VAL A 70 -15.89 1.22 7.92
CA VAL A 70 -15.91 1.52 9.34
C VAL A 70 -16.97 0.66 10.02
N GLY A 71 -16.53 -0.13 11.00
CA GLY A 71 -17.42 -0.85 11.92
C GLY A 71 -17.44 -0.16 13.29
N TYR A 72 -18.64 0.17 13.76
CA TYR A 72 -18.89 0.76 15.08
C TYR A 72 -20.16 0.16 15.70
N PHE A 73 -20.20 0.05 17.04
CA PHE A 73 -21.24 -0.63 17.83
C PHE A 73 -21.93 0.31 18.80
#